data_AF-A0A0S3TRY5-F1
#
_entry.id   AF-A0A0S3TRY5-F1
#
_cell.length_a   1.000
_cell.length_b   1.000
_cell.length_c   1.000
_cell.angle_alpha   90.00
_cell.angle_beta   90.00
_cell.angle_gamma   90.00
#
_symmetry.space_group_name_H-M   'P 1'
#
loop_
_entity.id
_entity.type
_entity.pdbx_description
1 polymer ?
#
loop_
_entity_poly.entity_id
_entity_poly.type
_entity_poly.pdbx_seq_one_letter_code
_entity_poly.pdbx_strand_id
1 'polypeptide(L)'
;MRSLVLFVFVVLPGVAFSSISIYYLLPEWTTLDAAHKNYQQVAKSPSAKVGDLLIAQAAENRHRINCFAQRVGVLSGVAIAAIGIHGICTLPNKTS
;
A
#
# COMPACT_ATOMS: atom_id res chain seq x y z
N MET A 1 14.70 27.95 -8.16
CA MET A 1 13.57 28.00 -7.19
C MET A 1 12.41 27.09 -7.56
N ARG A 2 11.86 27.14 -8.79
CA ARG A 2 10.72 26.27 -9.19
C ARG A 2 10.97 24.77 -9.01
N SER A 3 12.14 24.26 -9.44
CA SER A 3 12.50 22.85 -9.25
C SER A 3 12.60 22.46 -7.78
N LEU A 4 13.12 23.36 -6.93
CA LEU A 4 13.19 23.16 -5.48
C LEU A 4 11.78 23.10 -4.86
N VAL A 5 10.87 23.97 -5.30
CA VAL A 5 9.47 23.93 -4.86
C VAL A 5 8.80 22.61 -5.24
N LEU A 6 8.93 22.15 -6.48
CA LEU A 6 8.39 20.86 -6.91
C LEU A 6 9.00 19.70 -6.13
N PHE A 7 10.30 19.74 -5.85
CA PHE A 7 10.97 18.71 -5.08
C PHE A 7 10.44 18.65 -3.65
N VAL A 8 10.41 19.79 -2.94
CA VAL A 8 10.04 19.85 -1.51
C VAL A 8 8.54 19.60 -1.29
N PHE A 9 7.68 20.10 -2.18
CA PHE A 9 6.22 20.06 -1.95
C PHE A 9 5.49 18.96 -2.73
N VAL A 10 6.14 18.28 -3.68
CA VAL A 10 5.50 17.22 -4.47
C VAL A 10 6.29 15.92 -4.38
N VAL A 11 7.58 15.94 -4.75
CA VAL A 11 8.39 14.72 -4.78
C VAL A 11 8.58 14.14 -3.38
N LEU A 12 9.08 14.96 -2.44
CA LEU A 12 9.34 14.53 -1.07
C LEU A 12 8.09 13.98 -0.37
N PRO A 13 6.93 14.68 -0.39
CA PRO A 13 5.70 14.16 0.20
C PRO A 13 5.20 12.89 -0.47
N GLY A 14 5.29 12.77 -1.80
CA GLY A 14 4.89 11.56 -2.53
C GLY A 14 5.75 10.35 -2.14
N VAL A 15 7.07 10.54 -2.06
CA VAL A 15 8.00 9.50 -1.58
C VAL A 15 7.70 9.14 -0.13
N ALA A 16 7.57 10.12 0.76
CA ALA A 16 7.30 9.88 2.18
C ALA A 16 5.99 9.11 2.38
N PHE A 17 4.91 9.52 1.71
CA PHE A 17 3.62 8.84 1.79
C PHE A 17 3.68 7.39 1.28
N SER A 18 4.39 7.16 0.17
CA SER A 18 4.63 5.81 -0.35
C SER A 18 5.44 4.97 0.64
N SER A 19 6.53 5.51 1.20
CA SER A 19 7.36 4.81 2.18
C SER A 19 6.58 4.44 3.45
N ILE A 20 5.75 5.35 3.97
CA ILE A 20 4.88 5.05 5.12
C ILE A 20 3.88 3.95 4.79
N SER A 21 3.28 3.98 3.60
CA SER A 21 2.34 2.94 3.15
C SER A 21 3.03 1.58 3.01
N ILE A 22 4.26 1.54 2.47
CA ILE A 22 5.08 0.32 2.42
C ILE A 22 5.39 -0.20 3.82
N TYR A 23 5.77 0.69 4.75
CA TYR A 23 6.11 0.33 6.12
C TYR A 23 4.97 -0.43 6.81
N TYR A 24 3.72 -0.01 6.62
CA TYR A 24 2.55 -0.70 7.16
C TYR A 24 2.06 -1.87 6.30
N LEU A 25 2.33 -1.88 4.99
CA LEU A 25 1.96 -2.97 4.10
C LEU A 25 2.67 -4.27 4.45
N LEU A 26 3.97 -4.23 4.76
CA LEU A 26 4.77 -5.44 4.96
C LEU A 26 4.27 -6.30 6.14
N PRO A 27 4.04 -5.75 7.35
CA PRO A 27 3.48 -6.52 8.47
C PRO A 27 2.03 -6.98 8.23
N GLU A 28 1.24 -6.16 7.51
CA GLU A 28 -0.14 -6.55 7.19
C GLU A 28 -0.17 -7.74 6.23
N TRP A 29 0.78 -7.80 5.30
CA TRP A 29 0.90 -8.89 4.35
C TRP A 29 1.28 -10.21 5.04
N THR A 30 2.22 -10.18 6.00
CA THR A 30 2.58 -11.39 6.75
C THR A 30 1.41 -11.90 7.58
N THR A 31 0.63 -10.99 8.18
CA THR A 31 -0.56 -11.33 8.95
C THR A 31 -1.67 -11.88 8.06
N LEU A 32 -1.84 -11.33 6.85
CA LEU A 32 -2.76 -11.85 5.83
C LEU A 32 -2.40 -13.29 5.43
N ASP A 33 -1.12 -13.58 5.20
CA ASP A 33 -0.66 -14.93 4.84
C ASP A 33 -0.96 -15.94 5.96
N ALA A 34 -0.72 -15.55 7.22
CA ALA A 34 -1.07 -16.37 8.38
C ALA A 34 -2.59 -16.60 8.50
N ALA A 35 -3.40 -15.55 8.32
CA ALA A 35 -4.85 -15.64 8.35
C ALA A 35 -5.39 -16.53 7.21
N HIS A 36 -4.82 -16.41 6.02
CA HIS A 36 -5.17 -17.26 4.88
C HIS A 36 -4.83 -18.73 5.14
N LYS A 37 -3.65 -19.02 5.69
CA LYS A 37 -3.26 -20.39 6.09
C LYS A 37 -4.21 -20.97 7.14
N ASN A 38 -4.63 -20.16 8.12
CA ASN A 38 -5.61 -20.59 9.12
C ASN A 38 -6.97 -20.90 8.46
N TYR A 39 -7.47 -20.04 7.58
CA TYR A 39 -8.68 -20.31 6.81
C TYR A 39 -8.59 -21.63 6.04
N GLN A 40 -7.46 -21.90 5.37
CA GLN A 40 -7.23 -23.16 4.65
C GLN A 40 -7.23 -24.38 5.58
N GLN A 41 -6.71 -24.26 6.79
CA GLN A 41 -6.74 -25.34 7.78
C GLN A 41 -8.17 -25.62 8.28
N VAL A 42 -8.93 -24.56 8.60
CA VAL A 42 -10.33 -24.68 9.03
C VAL A 42 -11.18 -25.29 7.93
N ALA A 43 -11.00 -24.84 6.68
CA ALA A 43 -11.74 -25.35 5.52
C ALA A 43 -11.50 -26.84 5.23
N LYS A 44 -10.32 -27.36 5.59
CA LYS A 44 -9.95 -28.77 5.40
C LYS A 44 -10.26 -29.64 6.62
N SER A 45 -10.65 -29.03 7.74
CA SER A 45 -10.92 -29.78 8.97
C SER A 45 -12.28 -30.48 8.88
N PRO A 46 -12.34 -31.81 9.05
CA PRO A 46 -13.60 -32.56 9.01
C PRO A 46 -14.52 -32.25 10.19
N SER A 47 -14.00 -31.62 11.26
CA SER A 47 -14.76 -31.23 12.44
C SER A 47 -15.17 -29.75 12.46
N ALA A 48 -14.72 -28.94 11.50
CA ALA A 48 -15.04 -27.52 11.46
C ALA A 48 -16.52 -27.30 11.13
N LYS A 49 -17.15 -26.38 11.85
CA LYS A 49 -18.51 -25.92 11.56
C LYS A 49 -18.45 -24.77 10.57
N VAL A 50 -19.58 -24.52 9.90
CA VAL A 50 -19.73 -23.36 8.99
C VAL A 50 -19.39 -22.05 9.70
N GLY A 51 -19.74 -21.91 10.99
CA GLY A 51 -19.39 -20.73 11.79
C GLY A 51 -17.88 -20.51 11.93
N ASP A 52 -17.10 -21.58 12.11
CA ASP A 52 -15.64 -21.50 12.21
C ASP A 52 -15.02 -21.00 10.90
N LEU A 53 -15.56 -21.48 9.78
CA LEU A 53 -15.15 -21.05 8.43
C LEU A 53 -15.44 -19.56 8.20
N LEU A 54 -16.64 -19.10 8.58
CA LEU A 54 -17.04 -17.70 8.43
C LEU A 54 -16.17 -16.76 9.29
N ILE A 55 -15.83 -17.18 10.51
CA ILE A 55 -14.95 -16.42 11.40
C ILE A 55 -13.54 -16.31 10.78
N ALA A 56 -12.98 -17.43 10.32
CA ALA A 56 -11.66 -17.45 9.69
C ALA A 56 -11.62 -16.60 8.41
N GLN A 57 -12.69 -16.66 7.59
CA GLN A 57 -12.82 -15.85 6.38
C GLN A 57 -12.93 -14.34 6.70
N ALA A 58 -13.68 -13.97 7.74
CA ALA A 58 -13.79 -12.58 8.17
C ALA A 58 -12.44 -12.03 8.65
N ALA A 59 -11.66 -12.84 9.38
CA ALA A 59 -10.31 -12.49 9.81
C ALA A 59 -9.37 -12.27 8.61
N GLU A 60 -9.37 -13.16 7.62
CA GLU A 60 -8.58 -12.98 6.38
C GLU A 60 -9.00 -11.71 5.62
N ASN A 61 -10.31 -11.51 5.43
CA ASN A 61 -10.85 -10.39 4.66
C ASN A 61 -10.42 -9.04 5.25
N ARG A 62 -10.36 -8.91 6.57
CA ARG A 62 -9.88 -7.71 7.25
C ARG A 62 -8.46 -7.35 6.78
N HIS A 63 -7.54 -8.30 6.83
CA HIS A 63 -6.16 -8.08 6.43
C HIS A 63 -6.02 -7.85 4.92
N ARG A 64 -6.88 -8.47 4.11
CA ARG A 64 -6.89 -8.27 2.65
C ARG A 64 -7.30 -6.84 2.28
N ILE A 65 -8.29 -6.28 2.98
CA ILE A 65 -8.74 -4.89 2.78
C ILE A 65 -7.65 -3.90 3.24
N ASN A 66 -7.02 -4.14 4.39
CA ASN A 66 -5.92 -3.28 4.86
C ASN A 66 -4.73 -3.30 3.90
N CYS A 67 -4.30 -4.49 3.46
CA CYS A 67 -3.27 -4.63 2.45
C CYS A 67 -3.63 -3.90 1.14
N PHE A 68 -4.90 -3.97 0.72
CA PHE A 68 -5.37 -3.23 -0.45
C PHE A 68 -5.24 -1.72 -0.26
N ALA A 69 -5.72 -1.19 0.87
CA ALA A 69 -5.63 0.24 1.18
C ALA A 69 -4.17 0.73 1.19
N GLN A 70 -3.26 -0.03 1.80
CA GLN A 70 -1.84 0.34 1.82
C GLN A 70 -1.22 0.30 0.42
N ARG A 71 -1.54 -0.72 -0.41
CA ARG A 71 -1.07 -0.75 -1.80
C ARG A 71 -1.57 0.44 -2.62
N VAL A 72 -2.82 0.86 -2.43
CA VAL A 72 -3.35 2.08 -3.05
C VAL A 72 -2.54 3.29 -2.57
N GLY A 73 -2.24 3.38 -1.27
CA GLY A 73 -1.38 4.42 -0.71
C GLY A 73 0.01 4.49 -1.36
N VAL A 74 0.67 3.34 -1.53
CA VAL A 74 1.96 3.22 -2.25
C VAL A 74 1.82 3.76 -3.67
N LEU A 75 0.82 3.29 -4.43
CA LEU A 75 0.63 3.68 -5.81
C LEU A 75 0.35 5.19 -5.94
N SER A 76 -0.49 5.74 -5.07
CA SER A 76 -0.78 7.18 -5.03
C SER A 76 0.46 8.01 -4.71
N GLY A 77 1.26 7.60 -3.72
CA GLY A 77 2.50 8.29 -3.38
C GLY A 77 3.53 8.27 -4.53
N VAL A 78 3.68 7.12 -5.18
CA VAL A 78 4.54 6.98 -6.37
C VAL A 78 4.05 7.86 -7.52
N ALA A 79 2.74 7.89 -7.79
CA ALA A 79 2.17 8.73 -8.83
C ALA A 79 2.42 10.22 -8.57
N ILE A 80 2.23 10.68 -7.33
CA ILE A 80 2.52 12.07 -6.93
C ILE A 80 4.00 12.39 -7.13
N ALA A 81 4.90 11.52 -6.67
CA ALA A 81 6.34 11.72 -6.83
C ALA A 81 6.73 11.77 -8.32
N ALA A 82 6.18 10.89 -9.15
CA ALA A 82 6.43 10.87 -10.59
C ALA A 82 5.97 12.15 -11.28
N ILE A 83 4.80 12.70 -10.91
CA ILE A 83 4.32 14.00 -11.42
C ILE A 83 5.30 15.12 -11.04
N GLY A 84 5.78 15.15 -9.80
CA GLY A 84 6.76 16.14 -9.35
C GLY A 84 8.09 16.05 -10.11
N ILE A 85 8.60 14.83 -10.31
CA ILE A 85 9.83 14.59 -11.09
C ILE A 85 9.62 15.02 -12.55
N HIS A 86 8.51 14.64 -13.17
CA HIS A 86 8.18 15.04 -14.53
C HIS A 86 8.13 16.56 -14.67
N GLY A 87 7.50 17.25 -13.72
CA GLY A 87 7.46 18.72 -13.68
C GLY A 87 8.86 19.34 -13.59
N ILE A 88 9.76 18.76 -12.78
CA ILE A 88 11.15 19.23 -12.67
C ILE A 88 11.88 19.07 -14.01
N CYS A 89 11.73 17.92 -14.68
CA CYS A 89 12.39 17.62 -15.94
C CYS A 89 11.87 18.44 -17.13
N THR A 90 10.64 18.96 -17.05
CA THR A 90 10.00 19.72 -18.14
C THR A 90 10.00 21.23 -17.90
N LEU A 91 10.59 21.70 -16.79
CA LEU A 91 10.75 23.13 -16.55
C LEU A 91 11.61 23.77 -17.65
N PRO A 92 11.15 24.87 -18.27
CA PRO A 92 11.95 25.56 -19.27
C PRO A 92 13.23 26.11 -18.64
N ASN A 93 14.37 25.81 -19.25
CA ASN A 93 15.63 26.45 -18.90
C ASN A 93 15.48 27.94 -19.18
N LYS A 94 15.70 28.77 -18.16
CA LYS A 94 15.90 30.21 -18.35
C LYS A 94 17.28 30.42 -18.98
N THR A 95 17.41 30.14 -20.25
CA THR A 95 18.40 30.77 -21.12
C THR A 95 17.69 31.94 -21.80
N SER A 96 17.73 33.09 -21.13
CA SER A 96 17.57 34.42 -21.71
C SER A 96 18.79 35.23 -21.35
#